data_AF-A0A6B2XUF8-F1
#
_entry.id   AF-A0A6B2XUF8-F1
#
_cell.length_a   1.000
_cell.length_b   1.000
_cell.length_c   1.000
_cell.angle_alpha   90.00
_cell.angle_beta   90.00
_cell.angle_gamma   90.00
#
_symmetry.space_group_name_H-M   'P 1'
#
loop_
_entity.id
_entity.type
_entity.pdbx_description
1 polymer ?
#
loop_
_entity_poly.entity_id
_entity_poly.type
_entity_poly.pdbx_seq_one_letter_code
_entity_poly.pdbx_strand_id
1 'polypeptide(L)'
;TVLNKASLIGREAKYAPDRPKMARAIENRLAINMALQIDAAVAYGLNKPGTELTREDTQNPDNPFNTYVHKGLPPTPIASPGAESLAAVVNPEPGEWIFWTAVNLETGETKFAVTWDDHEANVAELRQWQ
;
A
#
# COMPACT_ATOMS: atom_id res chain seq x y z
N THR A 1 -12.43 0.12 -10.61
CA THR A 1 -11.76 -0.87 -9.72
C THR A 1 -10.31 -1.14 -10.09
N VAL A 2 -9.99 -1.57 -11.33
CA VAL A 2 -8.59 -1.86 -11.74
C VAL A 2 -7.68 -0.64 -11.64
N LEU A 3 -8.10 0.51 -12.19
CA LEU A 3 -7.30 1.74 -12.19
C LEU A 3 -6.98 2.24 -10.77
N ASN A 4 -7.92 2.16 -9.83
CA ASN A 4 -7.69 2.59 -8.44
C ASN A 4 -6.58 1.74 -7.82
N LYS A 5 -6.68 0.40 -7.87
CA LYS A 5 -5.64 -0.52 -7.37
C LYS A 5 -4.29 -0.27 -8.03
N ALA A 6 -4.27 -0.13 -9.36
CA ALA A 6 -3.04 0.09 -10.10
C ALA A 6 -2.39 1.44 -9.74
N SER A 7 -3.19 2.48 -9.48
CA SER A 7 -2.66 3.78 -9.05
C SER A 7 -2.07 3.77 -7.65
N LEU A 8 -2.60 2.93 -6.74
CA LEU A 8 -2.03 2.70 -5.42
C LEU A 8 -0.68 1.99 -5.54
N ILE A 9 -0.63 0.87 -6.27
CA ILE A 9 0.60 0.08 -6.49
C ILE A 9 1.69 0.91 -7.16
N GLY A 10 1.31 1.74 -8.15
CA GLY A 10 2.26 2.62 -8.84
C GLY A 10 2.91 3.66 -7.93
N ARG A 11 2.30 3.99 -6.79
CA ARG A 11 2.87 4.89 -5.78
C ARG A 11 3.67 4.15 -4.69
N GLU A 12 3.31 2.91 -4.39
CA GLU A 12 3.93 2.11 -3.32
C GLU A 12 5.17 1.34 -3.78
N ALA A 13 5.11 0.72 -4.96
CA ALA A 13 6.10 -0.27 -5.38
C ALA A 13 7.39 0.38 -5.91
N LYS A 14 8.46 0.33 -5.11
CA LYS A 14 9.82 0.67 -5.54
C LYS A 14 10.39 -0.36 -6.52
N TYR A 15 10.22 -1.65 -6.25
CA TYR A 15 10.71 -2.74 -7.08
C TYR A 15 9.60 -3.32 -7.96
N ALA A 16 9.89 -3.53 -9.24
CA ALA A 16 8.91 -4.07 -10.19
C ALA A 16 8.37 -5.46 -9.80
N PRO A 17 9.21 -6.41 -9.31
CA PRO A 17 8.73 -7.73 -8.88
C PRO A 17 7.76 -7.72 -7.69
N ASP A 18 7.71 -6.64 -6.91
CA ASP A 18 6.82 -6.56 -5.74
C ASP A 18 5.38 -6.19 -6.11
N ARG A 19 5.18 -5.61 -7.31
CA ARG A 19 3.87 -5.12 -7.77
C ARG A 19 2.78 -6.21 -7.74
N PRO A 20 3.00 -7.44 -8.25
CA PRO A 20 1.99 -8.49 -8.22
C PRO A 20 1.64 -8.97 -6.81
N LYS A 21 2.60 -8.96 -5.87
CA LYS A 21 2.36 -9.31 -4.46
C LYS A 21 1.60 -8.22 -3.72
N MET A 22 1.93 -6.95 -3.95
CA MET A 22 1.16 -5.81 -3.42
C MET A 22 -0.27 -5.82 -3.98
N ALA A 23 -0.45 -6.12 -5.27
CA ALA A 23 -1.77 -6.30 -5.86
C ALA A 23 -2.57 -7.40 -5.16
N ARG A 24 -1.95 -8.56 -4.90
CA ARG A 24 -2.55 -9.65 -4.14
C ARG A 24 -2.93 -9.21 -2.72
N ALA A 25 -2.06 -8.51 -2.02
CA ALA A 25 -2.31 -8.05 -0.65
C ALA A 25 -3.49 -7.07 -0.57
N ILE A 26 -3.60 -6.15 -1.54
CA ILE A 26 -4.76 -5.26 -1.65
C ILE A 26 -6.06 -6.07 -1.85
N GLU A 27 -6.07 -7.07 -2.75
CA GLU A 27 -7.25 -7.93 -2.94
C GLU A 27 -7.62 -8.68 -1.67
N ASN A 28 -6.62 -9.26 -0.99
CA ASN A 28 -6.85 -10.02 0.23
C ASN A 28 -7.43 -9.13 1.34
N ARG A 29 -6.90 -7.91 1.52
CA ARG A 29 -7.45 -6.92 2.47
C ARG A 29 -8.90 -6.53 2.13
N LEU A 30 -9.19 -6.28 0.84
CA LEU A 30 -10.55 -5.95 0.38
C LEU A 30 -11.53 -7.10 0.64
N ALA A 31 -11.11 -8.35 0.39
CA ALA A 31 -11.94 -9.53 0.58
C ALA A 31 -12.38 -9.74 2.04
N ILE A 32 -11.57 -9.33 3.01
CA ILE A 32 -11.86 -9.44 4.45
C ILE A 32 -12.34 -8.12 5.09
N ASN A 33 -12.67 -7.10 4.27
CA ASN A 33 -13.08 -5.78 4.74
C ASN A 33 -12.08 -5.13 5.72
N MET A 34 -10.78 -5.29 5.44
CA MET A 34 -9.68 -4.64 6.13
C MET A 34 -9.38 -3.29 5.49
N ALA A 35 -8.98 -2.30 6.30
CA ALA A 35 -8.53 -1.00 5.81
C ALA A 35 -7.24 -1.16 4.98
N LEU A 36 -7.08 -0.39 3.91
CA LEU A 36 -5.89 -0.52 3.05
C LEU A 36 -4.66 0.16 3.64
N GLN A 37 -4.81 1.21 4.45
CA GLN A 37 -3.70 1.86 5.16
C GLN A 37 -2.51 2.22 4.25
N ILE A 38 -2.81 2.91 3.15
CA ILE A 38 -1.84 3.33 2.14
C ILE A 38 -1.64 4.85 2.23
N ASP A 39 -0.45 5.26 2.67
CA ASP A 39 -0.06 6.66 2.89
C ASP A 39 -0.18 7.52 1.63
N ALA A 40 0.18 6.96 0.47
CA ALA A 40 0.09 7.66 -0.80
C ALA A 40 -1.34 8.13 -1.13
N ALA A 41 -2.36 7.41 -0.68
CA ALA A 41 -3.76 7.83 -0.86
C ALA A 41 -4.13 8.99 0.07
N VAL A 42 -3.69 8.93 1.33
CA VAL A 42 -3.90 10.02 2.30
C VAL A 42 -3.25 11.30 1.79
N ALA A 43 -1.98 11.21 1.38
CA ALA A 43 -1.19 12.32 0.85
C ALA A 43 -1.83 12.92 -0.42
N TYR A 44 -2.38 12.08 -1.31
CA TYR A 44 -3.12 12.54 -2.48
C TYR A 44 -4.35 13.37 -2.11
N GLY A 45 -5.18 12.87 -1.19
CA GLY A 45 -6.38 13.59 -0.75
C GLY A 45 -6.10 14.92 -0.05
N LEU A 46 -4.92 15.06 0.55
CA LEU A 46 -4.46 16.29 1.21
C LEU A 46 -3.63 17.19 0.28
N ASN A 47 -3.39 16.77 -0.97
CA ASN A 47 -2.54 17.48 -1.92
C ASN A 47 -1.16 17.84 -1.34
N LYS A 48 -0.50 16.86 -0.69
CA LYS A 48 0.81 17.08 -0.07
C LYS A 48 1.80 15.93 -0.35
N PRO A 49 3.12 16.16 -0.21
CA PRO A 49 4.10 15.09 -0.32
C PRO A 49 3.90 14.02 0.76
N GLY A 50 4.10 12.75 0.41
CA GLY A 50 4.06 11.66 1.39
C GLY A 50 5.13 11.79 2.48
N THR A 51 6.24 12.46 2.19
CA THR A 51 7.31 12.77 3.16
C THR A 51 6.89 13.77 4.23
N GLU A 52 5.78 14.48 4.03
CA GLU A 52 5.21 15.46 4.96
C GLU A 52 3.92 14.92 5.62
N LEU A 53 3.63 13.63 5.47
CA LEU A 53 2.50 12.99 6.11
C LEU A 53 2.77 12.82 7.61
N THR A 54 1.82 13.28 8.43
CA THR A 54 1.87 13.16 9.88
C THR A 54 0.88 12.12 10.36
N ARG A 55 0.98 11.74 11.63
CA ARG A 55 0.03 10.83 12.27
C ARG A 55 -1.39 11.41 12.36
N GLU A 56 -1.53 12.73 12.47
CA GLU A 56 -2.85 13.38 12.52
C GLU A 56 -3.57 13.24 11.17
N ASP A 57 -2.82 13.34 10.06
CA ASP A 57 -3.38 13.19 8.72
C ASP A 57 -3.98 11.81 8.47
N THR A 58 -3.33 10.75 8.97
CA THR A 58 -3.84 9.37 8.83
C THR A 58 -5.06 9.11 9.71
N GLN A 59 -5.39 10.02 10.62
CA GLN A 59 -6.58 9.95 11.48
C GLN A 59 -7.71 10.85 11.00
N ASN A 60 -7.47 11.73 10.03
CA ASN A 60 -8.46 12.69 9.54
C ASN A 60 -9.61 11.99 8.79
N PRO A 61 -10.86 12.01 9.32
CA PRO A 61 -12.01 11.40 8.67
C PRO A 61 -12.56 12.21 7.49
N ASP A 62 -12.27 13.51 7.42
CA ASP A 62 -12.79 14.41 6.38
C ASP A 62 -12.09 14.21 5.03
N ASN A 63 -10.93 13.53 5.03
CA ASN A 63 -10.24 13.15 3.81
C ASN A 63 -10.85 11.86 3.21
N PRO A 64 -11.58 11.93 2.07
CA PRO A 64 -12.23 10.76 1.49
C PRO A 64 -11.23 9.75 0.88
N PHE A 65 -9.95 10.13 0.70
CA PHE A 65 -8.88 9.23 0.25
C PHE A 65 -8.14 8.57 1.43
N ASN A 66 -8.51 8.87 2.67
CA ASN A 66 -7.85 8.30 3.83
C ASN A 66 -8.23 6.83 4.02
N THR A 67 -7.39 5.94 3.48
CA THR A 67 -7.58 4.49 3.53
C THR A 67 -7.26 3.86 4.89
N TYR A 68 -6.89 4.66 5.90
CA TYR A 68 -6.86 4.23 7.31
C TYR A 68 -8.24 4.32 7.96
N VAL A 69 -9.02 5.33 7.61
CA VAL A 69 -10.35 5.61 8.19
C VAL A 69 -11.46 4.99 7.34
N HIS A 70 -11.36 5.15 6.02
CA HIS A 70 -12.34 4.66 5.06
C HIS A 70 -11.92 3.31 4.49
N LYS A 71 -12.70 2.26 4.78
CA LYS A 71 -12.46 0.92 4.22
C LYS A 71 -12.80 0.88 2.72
N GLY A 72 -12.15 -0.03 2.01
CA GLY A 72 -12.32 -0.18 0.57
C GLY A 72 -11.32 0.63 -0.23
N LEU A 73 -11.63 0.85 -1.51
CA LEU A 73 -10.80 1.65 -2.40
C LEU A 73 -11.10 3.15 -2.25
N PRO A 74 -10.12 4.04 -2.47
CA PRO A 74 -10.39 5.47 -2.55
C PRO A 74 -11.37 5.80 -3.71
N PRO A 75 -12.01 6.97 -3.70
CA PRO A 75 -13.04 7.35 -4.67
C PRO A 75 -12.55 7.30 -6.13
N THR A 76 -11.30 7.69 -6.37
CA THR A 76 -10.67 7.73 -7.70
C THR A 76 -9.24 7.20 -7.65
N PRO A 77 -8.62 6.93 -8.82
CA PRO A 77 -7.18 6.74 -8.89
C PRO A 77 -6.41 7.95 -8.33
N ILE A 78 -5.26 7.70 -7.72
CA ILE A 78 -4.39 8.73 -7.11
C ILE A 78 -3.16 9.09 -7.97
N ALA A 79 -3.05 8.46 -9.14
CA ALA A 79 -1.99 8.61 -10.11
C ALA A 79 -2.42 8.02 -11.46
N SER A 80 -1.70 8.33 -12.53
CA SER A 80 -1.78 7.62 -13.81
C SER A 80 -0.91 6.36 -13.75
N PRO A 81 -1.47 5.14 -13.61
CA PRO A 81 -0.68 3.94 -13.43
C PRO A 81 0.03 3.53 -14.73
N GLY A 82 1.26 3.05 -14.61
CA GLY A 82 2.01 2.45 -15.73
C GLY A 82 1.50 1.05 -16.08
N ALA A 83 1.91 0.57 -17.26
CA ALA A 83 1.51 -0.75 -17.78
C ALA A 83 1.83 -1.91 -16.82
N GLU A 84 2.95 -1.84 -16.09
CA GLU A 84 3.35 -2.88 -15.13
C GLU A 84 2.40 -2.96 -13.93
N SER A 85 1.93 -1.81 -13.42
CA SER A 85 0.96 -1.79 -12.31
C SER A 85 -0.41 -2.30 -12.77
N LEU A 86 -0.79 -2.02 -14.02
CA LEU A 86 -2.00 -2.57 -14.61
C LEU A 86 -1.89 -4.10 -14.76
N ALA A 87 -0.78 -4.59 -15.30
CA ALA A 87 -0.52 -6.02 -15.45
C ALA A 87 -0.54 -6.75 -14.10
N ALA A 88 0.10 -6.17 -13.08
CA ALA A 88 0.10 -6.71 -11.72
C ALA A 88 -1.31 -6.83 -11.10
N VAL A 89 -2.20 -5.86 -11.38
CA VAL A 89 -3.58 -5.91 -10.89
C VAL A 89 -4.44 -6.91 -11.67
N VAL A 90 -4.19 -7.07 -12.98
CA VAL A 90 -4.92 -8.02 -13.82
C VAL A 90 -4.49 -9.46 -13.52
N ASN A 91 -3.21 -9.67 -13.21
CA ASN A 91 -2.65 -10.98 -12.90
C ASN A 91 -1.80 -10.93 -11.61
N PRO A 92 -2.43 -10.79 -10.43
CA PRO A 92 -1.71 -10.75 -9.16
C PRO A 92 -1.12 -12.12 -8.81
N GLU A 93 0.08 -12.11 -8.25
CA GLU A 93 0.76 -13.34 -7.80
C GLU A 93 -0.11 -14.06 -6.76
N PRO A 94 -0.27 -15.39 -6.83
CA PRO A 94 -1.02 -16.13 -5.83
C PRO A 94 -0.31 -16.06 -4.47
N GLY A 95 -1.09 -15.83 -3.41
CA GLY A 95 -0.57 -15.78 -2.05
C GLY A 95 -1.57 -15.20 -1.06
N GLU A 96 -1.29 -15.36 0.23
CA GLU A 96 -2.20 -15.01 1.33
C GLU A 96 -1.77 -13.72 2.04
N TRP A 97 -0.75 -13.03 1.53
CA TRP A 97 -0.21 -11.84 2.18
C TRP A 97 -1.28 -10.78 2.38
N ILE A 98 -1.26 -10.17 3.55
CA ILE A 98 -2.07 -8.99 3.89
C ILE A 98 -1.21 -7.89 4.50
N PHE A 99 0.10 -8.09 4.62
CA PHE A 99 1.06 -7.09 5.07
C PHE A 99 2.24 -7.02 4.11
N TRP A 100 2.82 -5.82 3.97
CA TRP A 100 4.10 -5.62 3.32
C TRP A 100 4.84 -4.48 4.03
N THR A 101 6.17 -4.56 4.07
CA THR A 101 7.01 -3.58 4.78
C THR A 101 8.39 -3.54 4.13
N ALA A 102 8.88 -2.33 3.84
CA ALA A 102 10.28 -2.16 3.47
C ALA A 102 11.16 -2.55 4.66
N VAL A 103 12.15 -3.41 4.47
CA VAL A 103 13.04 -3.89 5.55
C VAL A 103 14.49 -3.45 5.38
N ASN A 104 14.82 -2.94 4.20
CA ASN A 104 16.10 -2.32 3.90
C ASN A 104 15.81 -1.00 3.17
N LEU A 105 16.37 0.12 3.63
CA LEU A 105 16.12 1.44 3.02
C LEU A 105 17.13 1.80 1.93
N GLU A 106 18.30 1.17 1.91
CA GLU A 106 19.34 1.37 0.89
C GLU A 106 19.02 0.61 -0.39
N THR A 107 18.82 -0.69 -0.28
CA THR A 107 18.20 -1.51 -1.33
C THR A 107 16.75 -1.52 -0.89
N GLY A 108 15.75 -0.90 -1.50
CA GLY A 108 14.38 -0.86 -0.93
C GLY A 108 13.62 -2.21 -0.87
N GLU A 109 14.24 -3.28 -0.38
CA GLU A 109 13.70 -4.62 -0.19
C GLU A 109 12.42 -4.55 0.63
N THR A 110 11.37 -5.19 0.13
CA THR A 110 10.08 -5.29 0.78
C THR A 110 9.80 -6.75 1.15
N LYS A 111 9.49 -7.00 2.42
CA LYS A 111 8.99 -8.31 2.88
C LYS A 111 7.48 -8.29 2.98
N PHE A 112 6.88 -9.45 2.73
CA PHE A 112 5.44 -9.67 2.74
C PHE A 112 5.07 -10.67 3.82
N ALA A 113 3.96 -10.43 4.52
CA ALA A 113 3.52 -11.26 5.64
C ALA A 113 2.01 -11.54 5.58
N VAL A 114 1.63 -12.68 6.15
CA VAL A 114 0.23 -13.12 6.31
C VAL A 114 -0.24 -12.83 7.72
N THR A 115 0.61 -13.05 8.72
CA THR A 115 0.28 -12.85 10.13
C THR A 115 0.77 -11.51 10.64
N TRP A 116 0.17 -11.06 11.74
CA TRP A 116 0.61 -9.85 12.43
C TRP A 116 2.01 -10.03 13.04
N ASP A 117 2.30 -11.20 13.61
CA ASP A 117 3.60 -11.47 14.23
C ASP A 117 4.75 -11.43 13.21
N ASP A 118 4.55 -11.99 12.02
CA ASP A 118 5.52 -11.89 10.92
C ASP A 118 5.69 -10.43 10.44
N HIS A 119 4.61 -9.65 10.42
CA HIS A 119 4.68 -8.24 10.07
C HIS A 119 5.46 -7.44 11.12
N GLU A 120 5.23 -7.66 12.41
CA GLU A 120 5.97 -7.01 13.49
C GLU A 120 7.47 -7.39 13.45
N ALA A 121 7.81 -8.63 13.08
CA ALA A 121 9.19 -9.01 12.84
C ALA A 121 9.82 -8.21 11.68
N ASN A 122 9.11 -8.07 10.55
CA ASN A 122 9.58 -7.23 9.43
C ASN A 122 9.71 -5.75 9.83
N VAL A 123 8.77 -5.22 10.63
CA VAL A 123 8.84 -3.85 11.16
C VAL A 123 10.05 -3.67 12.09
N ALA A 124 10.38 -4.69 12.90
CA ALA A 124 11.57 -4.66 13.74
C ALA A 124 12.87 -4.61 12.92
N GLU A 125 12.92 -5.24 11.74
CA GLU A 125 14.03 -5.10 10.80
C GLU A 125 14.12 -3.66 10.24
N LEU A 126 12.99 -3.09 9.80
CA LEU A 126 12.95 -1.69 9.35
C LEU A 126 13.46 -0.70 10.40
N ARG A 127 13.11 -0.89 11.67
CA ARG A 127 13.54 -0.02 12.78
C ARG A 127 15.05 0.02 12.98
N GLN A 128 15.82 -0.93 12.45
CA GLN A 128 17.29 -0.91 12.51
C GLN A 128 17.90 0.15 11.58
N TRP A 129 17.11 0.73 10.69
CA TRP A 129 17.50 1.78 9.74
C TRP A 129 17.10 3.19 10.18
N GLN A 130 16.46 3.32 11.35
CA GLN A 130 16.00 4.59 11.95
C GLN A 130 16.97 5.07 13.03
#